data_AF-A0A285CQR4-F1
#
_entry.id   AF-A0A285CQR4-F1
#
_cell.length_a   1.000
_cell.length_b   1.000
_cell.length_c   1.000
_cell.angle_alpha   90.00
_cell.angle_beta   90.00
_cell.angle_gamma   90.00
#
_symmetry.space_group_name_H-M   'P 1'
#
loop_
_entity.id
_entity.type
_entity.pdbx_description
1 polymer ?
#
loop_
_entity_poly.entity_id
_entity_poly.type
_entity_poly.pdbx_seq_one_letter_code
_entity_poly.pdbx_strand_id
1 'polypeptide(L)'
;MWPIAAILALPLIEIALFVTIGGAIGLLATMLVILGTAALGIFLLRRQGVEMQTALRMPQRIDPLKPLADGAVISLAAGLLILPGFLTDTVGALLLIPPLRHALIRRIGRNVRVHATGFQTSTVRRDQPIDAEYYEIDPGPRDSLRPPGDLGRPPGDSGWTRH
;
A
#
# COMPACT_ATOMS: atom_id res chain seq x y z
N MET A 1 -13.75 -13.29 -23.84
CA MET A 1 -14.77 -12.21 -23.85
C MET A 1 -15.65 -12.18 -22.58
N TRP A 2 -15.80 -13.30 -21.86
CA TRP A 2 -16.50 -13.37 -20.57
C TRP A 2 -16.13 -12.31 -19.50
N PRO A 3 -14.84 -12.03 -19.19
CA PRO A 3 -14.51 -11.08 -18.12
C PRO A 3 -14.95 -9.64 -18.41
N ILE A 4 -14.98 -9.25 -19.69
CA ILE A 4 -15.44 -7.91 -20.11
C ILE A 4 -16.93 -7.75 -19.78
N ALA A 5 -17.74 -8.79 -20.02
CA ALA A 5 -19.16 -8.78 -19.69
C ALA A 5 -19.40 -8.65 -18.18
N ALA A 6 -18.61 -9.33 -17.35
CA ALA A 6 -18.72 -9.23 -15.89
C ALA A 6 -18.37 -7.82 -15.37
N ILE A 7 -17.29 -7.23 -15.88
CA ILE A 7 -16.86 -5.86 -15.53
C ILE A 7 -17.91 -4.82 -15.92
N LEU A 8 -18.61 -5.02 -17.04
CA LEU A 8 -19.70 -4.14 -17.47
C LEU A 8 -21.00 -4.40 -16.69
N ALA A 9 -21.33 -5.66 -16.43
CA ALA A 9 -22.56 -6.03 -15.73
C ALA A 9 -22.61 -5.52 -14.30
N LEU A 10 -21.48 -5.55 -13.58
CA LEU A 10 -21.40 -5.13 -12.18
C LEU A 10 -21.89 -3.69 -11.96
N PRO A 11 -21.33 -2.64 -12.60
CA PRO A 11 -21.83 -1.27 -12.43
C PRO A 11 -23.26 -1.08 -12.94
N LEU A 12 -23.70 -1.81 -13.97
CA LEU A 12 -25.11 -1.76 -14.39
C LEU A 12 -26.05 -2.28 -13.29
N ILE A 13 -25.69 -3.39 -12.65
CA ILE A 13 -26.44 -3.96 -11.53
C ILE A 13 -26.45 -2.98 -10.35
N GLU A 14 -25.33 -2.32 -10.07
CA GLU A 14 -25.24 -1.32 -9.00
C GLU A 14 -26.15 -0.13 -9.25
N ILE A 15 -26.17 0.41 -10.47
CA ILE A 15 -27.07 1.51 -10.84
C ILE A 15 -28.54 1.07 -10.71
N ALA A 16 -28.87 -0.15 -11.14
CA ALA A 16 -30.22 -0.69 -11.00
C ALA A 16 -30.63 -0.83 -9.53
N LEU A 17 -29.75 -1.34 -8.66
CA LEU A 17 -30.02 -1.40 -7.21
C LEU A 17 -30.13 0.00 -6.60
N PHE A 18 -29.26 0.93 -6.99
CA PHE A 18 -29.28 2.30 -6.49
C PHE A 18 -30.61 3.00 -6.80
N VAL A 19 -31.11 2.87 -8.03
CA VAL A 19 -32.39 3.48 -8.44
C VAL A 19 -33.56 2.80 -7.75
N THR A 20 -33.57 1.46 -7.65
CA THR A 20 -34.69 0.73 -7.02
C THR A 20 -34.77 0.97 -5.51
N ILE A 21 -33.64 0.93 -4.80
CA ILE A 21 -33.57 1.22 -3.37
C ILE A 21 -33.80 2.71 -3.13
N GLY A 22 -33.19 3.58 -3.94
CA GLY A 22 -33.40 5.02 -3.90
C GLY A 22 -34.86 5.43 -4.09
N GLY A 23 -35.60 4.74 -4.95
CA GLY A 23 -37.04 4.90 -5.10
C GLY A 23 -37.84 4.40 -3.90
N ALA A 24 -37.37 3.37 -3.20
CA ALA A 24 -38.07 2.76 -2.06
C ALA A 24 -37.89 3.53 -0.75
N ILE A 25 -36.67 3.97 -0.43
CA ILE A 25 -36.34 4.65 0.85
C ILE A 25 -35.98 6.13 0.71
N GLY A 26 -35.89 6.63 -0.53
CA GLY A 26 -35.53 8.01 -0.83
C GLY A 26 -34.03 8.22 -1.06
N LEU A 27 -33.70 9.26 -1.84
CA LEU A 27 -32.33 9.57 -2.25
C LEU A 27 -31.43 9.92 -1.05
N LEU A 28 -31.91 10.74 -0.11
CA LEU A 28 -31.10 11.16 1.04
C LEU A 28 -30.74 9.98 1.96
N ALA A 29 -31.69 9.09 2.24
CA ALA A 29 -31.42 7.89 3.03
C ALA A 29 -30.41 6.97 2.33
N THR A 30 -30.56 6.78 1.02
CA THR A 30 -29.63 6.00 0.17
C THR A 30 -28.22 6.58 0.20
N MET A 31 -28.09 7.91 0.09
CA MET A 31 -26.79 8.58 0.18
C MET A 31 -26.15 8.44 1.56
N LEU A 32 -26.93 8.54 2.63
CA LEU A 32 -26.42 8.31 3.99
C LEU A 32 -25.91 6.88 4.18
N VAL A 33 -26.60 5.87 3.63
CA VAL A 33 -26.14 4.48 3.67
C VAL A 33 -24.80 4.35 2.95
N ILE A 34 -24.68 4.85 1.72
CA ILE A 34 -23.45 4.74 0.91
C ILE A 34 -22.28 5.49 1.56
N LEU A 35 -22.53 6.69 2.10
CA LEU A 35 -21.51 7.42 2.84
C LEU A 35 -21.12 6.68 4.13
N GLY A 36 -22.08 6.06 4.80
CA GLY A 36 -21.85 5.26 6.00
C GLY A 36 -21.01 4.01 5.73
N THR A 37 -21.32 3.28 4.66
CA THR A 37 -20.55 2.09 4.23
C THR A 37 -19.15 2.47 3.80
N ALA A 38 -18.98 3.54 3.03
CA ALA A 38 -17.66 4.06 2.65
C ALA A 38 -16.84 4.49 3.87
N ALA A 39 -17.44 5.22 4.82
CA ALA A 39 -16.78 5.62 6.06
C ALA A 39 -16.36 4.41 6.90
N LEU A 40 -17.23 3.40 7.01
CA LEU A 40 -16.92 2.15 7.69
C LEU A 40 -15.75 1.41 7.00
N GLY A 41 -15.76 1.32 5.67
CA GLY A 41 -14.69 0.73 4.89
C GLY A 41 -13.35 1.42 5.13
N ILE A 42 -13.31 2.76 5.03
CA ILE A 42 -12.11 3.56 5.32
C ILE A 42 -11.62 3.30 6.75
N PHE A 43 -12.53 3.29 7.72
CA PHE A 43 -12.19 3.06 9.12
C PHE A 43 -11.55 1.68 9.34
N LEU A 44 -12.12 0.63 8.74
CA LEU A 44 -11.58 -0.72 8.80
C LEU A 44 -10.20 -0.80 8.14
N LEU A 45 -10.03 -0.16 6.98
CA LEU A 45 -8.74 -0.14 6.28
C LEU A 45 -7.65 0.56 7.11
N ARG A 46 -8.00 1.67 7.78
CA ARG A 46 -7.09 2.38 8.70
C ARG A 46 -6.70 1.53 9.90
N ARG A 47 -7.65 0.82 10.51
CA ARG A 47 -7.38 -0.11 11.62
C ARG A 47 -6.46 -1.24 11.18
N GLN A 48 -6.77 -1.88 10.05
CA GLN A 48 -6.00 -3.00 9.53
C GLN A 48 -4.57 -2.59 9.15
N GLY A 49 -4.39 -1.38 8.59
CA GLY A 49 -3.07 -0.84 8.26
C GLY A 49 -2.16 -0.63 9.48
N VAL A 50 -2.73 -0.32 10.66
CA VAL A 50 -1.96 -0.23 11.91
C VAL A 50 -1.61 -1.62 12.45
N GLU A 51 -2.56 -2.55 12.42
CA GLU A 51 -2.37 -3.93 12.89
C GLU A 51 -1.34 -4.71 12.05
N MET A 52 -1.28 -4.46 10.74
CA MET A 52 -0.28 -5.09 9.88
C MET A 52 1.14 -4.61 10.21
N GLN A 53 1.33 -3.33 10.55
CA GLN A 53 2.63 -2.79 10.93
C GLN A 53 3.14 -3.38 12.25
N THR A 54 2.25 -3.67 13.20
CA THR A 54 2.62 -4.33 14.45
C THR A 54 2.90 -5.81 14.24
N ALA A 55 2.14 -6.50 13.39
CA ALA A 55 2.37 -7.90 13.05
C ALA A 55 3.74 -8.12 12.39
N LEU A 56 4.19 -7.21 11.53
CA LEU A 56 5.52 -7.27 10.89
C LEU A 56 6.69 -7.07 11.87
N ARG A 57 6.43 -6.49 13.05
CA ARG A 57 7.44 -6.29 14.11
C ARG A 57 7.50 -7.44 15.10
N MET A 58 6.59 -8.43 15.01
CA MET A 58 6.59 -9.57 15.92
C MET A 58 7.70 -10.58 15.56
N PRO A 59 8.36 -11.18 16.56
CA PRO A 59 9.39 -12.20 16.32
C PRO A 59 8.80 -13.43 15.63
N GLN A 60 9.55 -13.99 14.67
CA GLN A 60 9.19 -15.08 13.73
C GLN A 60 8.72 -16.41 14.36
N ARG A 61 8.56 -16.50 15.69
CA ARG A 61 8.18 -17.73 16.40
C ARG A 61 6.68 -18.05 16.34
N ILE A 62 5.85 -17.17 15.79
CA ILE A 62 4.41 -17.36 15.59
C ILE A 62 4.17 -17.45 14.08
N ASP A 63 3.41 -18.45 13.62
CA ASP A 63 3.02 -18.58 12.20
C ASP A 63 2.31 -17.28 11.73
N PRO A 64 2.99 -16.45 10.93
CA PRO A 64 2.48 -15.13 10.57
C PRO A 64 1.40 -15.23 9.48
N LEU A 65 1.27 -16.38 8.81
CA LEU A 65 0.39 -16.49 7.64
C LEU A 65 -1.08 -16.34 8.00
N LYS A 66 -1.51 -16.88 9.15
CA LYS A 66 -2.93 -16.83 9.54
C LYS A 66 -3.42 -15.42 9.84
N PRO A 67 -2.76 -14.61 10.70
CA PRO A 67 -3.12 -13.22 10.91
C PRO A 67 -3.01 -12.35 9.65
N LEU A 68 -2.02 -12.61 8.80
CA LEU A 68 -1.85 -11.90 7.53
C LEU A 68 -2.99 -12.19 6.55
N ALA A 69 -3.42 -13.45 6.43
CA ALA A 69 -4.53 -13.83 5.56
C ALA A 69 -5.87 -13.24 6.06
N ASP A 70 -6.11 -13.28 7.37
CA ASP A 70 -7.28 -12.65 7.98
C ASP A 70 -7.29 -11.13 7.71
N GLY A 71 -6.15 -10.46 7.92
CA GLY A 71 -5.99 -9.03 7.62
C GLY A 71 -6.15 -8.70 6.14
N ALA A 72 -5.65 -9.53 5.23
CA ALA A 72 -5.79 -9.33 3.79
C ALA A 72 -7.25 -9.41 3.33
N VAL A 73 -8.03 -10.36 3.85
CA VAL A 73 -9.46 -10.45 3.52
C VAL A 73 -10.24 -9.27 4.11
N ILE A 74 -9.88 -8.79 5.31
CA ILE A 74 -10.51 -7.60 5.89
C ILE A 74 -10.18 -6.36 5.05
N SER A 75 -8.93 -6.18 4.60
CA SER A 75 -8.56 -5.08 3.71
C SER A 75 -9.28 -5.14 2.37
N LEU A 76 -9.46 -6.34 1.80
CA LEU A 76 -10.25 -6.53 0.58
C LEU A 76 -11.73 -6.16 0.81
N ALA A 77 -12.33 -6.66 1.88
CA ALA A 77 -13.71 -6.34 2.26
C ALA A 77 -13.90 -4.83 2.47
N ALA A 78 -12.96 -4.19 3.16
CA ALA A 78 -12.94 -2.74 3.36
C ALA A 78 -12.83 -1.99 2.01
N GLY A 79 -11.97 -2.44 1.10
CA GLY A 79 -11.87 -1.88 -0.25
C GLY A 79 -13.17 -1.99 -1.05
N LEU A 80 -13.90 -3.10 -0.89
CA LEU A 80 -15.23 -3.27 -1.48
C LEU A 80 -16.25 -2.27 -0.90
N LEU A 81 -16.26 -2.07 0.42
CA LEU A 81 -17.16 -1.10 1.09
C LEU A 81 -16.91 0.36 0.73
N ILE A 82 -15.69 0.69 0.29
CA ILE A 82 -15.32 2.07 -0.08
C ILE A 82 -15.91 2.44 -1.45
N LEU A 83 -16.05 1.45 -2.33
CA LEU A 83 -16.66 1.65 -3.64
C LEU A 83 -18.17 1.83 -3.45
N PRO A 84 -18.77 2.93 -3.93
CA PRO A 84 -20.20 3.16 -3.75
C PRO A 84 -20.99 2.14 -4.57
N GLY A 85 -21.59 1.14 -3.91
CA GLY A 85 -22.40 0.12 -4.56
C GLY A 85 -23.12 -0.77 -3.56
N PHE A 86 -24.42 -0.98 -3.73
CA PHE A 86 -25.21 -1.83 -2.83
C PHE A 86 -24.81 -3.30 -2.89
N LEU A 87 -24.54 -3.83 -4.09
CA LEU A 87 -24.11 -5.22 -4.24
C LEU A 87 -22.71 -5.41 -3.67
N THR A 88 -21.79 -4.52 -4.03
CA THR A 88 -20.39 -4.54 -3.59
C THR A 88 -20.28 -4.34 -2.07
N ASP A 89 -21.06 -3.42 -1.49
CA ASP A 89 -21.18 -3.22 -0.04
C ASP A 89 -21.72 -4.46 0.66
N THR A 90 -22.73 -5.11 0.09
CA THR A 90 -23.28 -6.35 0.66
C THR A 90 -22.24 -7.46 0.66
N VAL A 91 -21.50 -7.64 -0.44
CA VAL A 91 -20.43 -8.64 -0.53
C VAL A 91 -19.30 -8.32 0.44
N GLY A 92 -18.86 -7.07 0.51
CA GLY A 92 -17.82 -6.66 1.46
C GLY A 92 -18.26 -6.84 2.92
N ALA A 93 -19.51 -6.50 3.26
CA ALA A 93 -20.05 -6.69 4.60
C ALA A 93 -20.14 -8.18 4.97
N LEU A 94 -20.54 -9.01 4.01
CA LEU A 94 -20.57 -10.46 4.16
C LEU A 94 -19.18 -11.04 4.42
N LEU A 95 -18.13 -10.48 3.80
CA LEU A 95 -16.74 -10.88 4.04
C LEU A 95 -16.21 -10.47 5.42
N LEU A 96 -16.81 -9.48 6.09
CA LEU A 96 -16.45 -9.12 7.47
C LEU A 96 -16.93 -10.17 8.48
N ILE A 97 -17.95 -10.96 8.12
CA ILE A 97 -18.52 -12.01 8.97
C ILE A 97 -17.49 -13.15 9.14
N PRO A 98 -17.01 -13.47 10.37
CA PRO A 98 -15.89 -14.39 10.57
C PRO A 98 -16.08 -15.79 9.96
N PRO A 99 -17.26 -16.44 10.05
CA PRO A 99 -17.52 -17.71 9.38
C PRO A 99 -17.26 -17.69 7.87
N LEU A 100 -17.73 -16.64 7.18
CA LEU A 100 -17.59 -16.48 5.72
C LEU A 100 -16.13 -16.18 5.35
N ARG A 101 -15.47 -15.31 6.11
CA ARG A 101 -14.04 -15.04 5.95
C ARG A 101 -13.20 -16.31 6.06
N HIS A 102 -13.36 -17.06 7.15
CA HIS A 102 -12.58 -18.28 7.34
C HIS A 102 -12.89 -19.34 6.29
N ALA A 103 -14.13 -19.43 5.81
CA ALA A 103 -14.49 -20.32 4.71
C ALA A 103 -13.77 -19.94 3.41
N LEU A 104 -13.72 -18.65 3.08
CA LEU A 104 -13.00 -18.13 1.91
C LEU A 104 -11.50 -18.41 2.02
N ILE A 105 -10.87 -18.09 3.16
CA ILE A 105 -9.44 -18.32 3.40
C ILE A 105 -9.10 -19.80 3.25
N ARG A 106 -9.90 -20.71 3.83
CA ARG A 106 -9.70 -22.16 3.67
C ARG A 106 -9.84 -22.62 2.23
N ARG A 107 -10.75 -22.01 1.46
CA ARG A 107 -11.00 -22.37 0.05
C ARG A 107 -9.84 -21.94 -0.84
N ILE A 108 -9.32 -20.72 -0.63
CA ILE A 108 -8.20 -20.16 -1.39
C ILE A 108 -6.90 -20.85 -1.00
N GLY A 109 -6.63 -20.99 0.30
CA GLY A 109 -5.38 -21.56 0.82
C GLY A 109 -5.12 -23.01 0.38
N ARG A 110 -6.17 -23.75 -0.01
CA ARG A 110 -6.04 -25.12 -0.56
C ARG A 110 -5.32 -25.17 -1.91
N ASN A 111 -5.33 -24.08 -2.66
CA ASN A 111 -4.75 -24.00 -4.01
C ASN A 111 -3.45 -23.19 -4.06
N VAL A 112 -3.03 -22.58 -2.95
CA VAL A 112 -1.84 -21.73 -2.89
C VAL A 112 -0.65 -22.56 -2.41
N ARG A 113 0.21 -22.96 -3.35
CA ARG A 113 1.57 -23.41 -3.04
C ARG A 113 2.40 -22.17 -2.71
N VAL A 114 2.60 -21.92 -1.42
CA VAL A 114 3.43 -20.81 -0.94
C VAL A 114 4.85 -21.05 -1.44
N HIS A 115 5.23 -20.38 -2.53
CA HIS A 115 6.63 -20.13 -2.81
C HIS A 115 7.02 -19.06 -1.79
N ALA A 116 7.68 -19.48 -0.72
CA ALA A 116 8.31 -18.56 0.20
C ALA A 116 9.45 -17.87 -0.57
N THR A 117 9.09 -16.89 -1.41
CA THR A 117 10.03 -15.93 -1.95
C THR A 117 10.47 -15.13 -0.74
N GLY A 118 11.60 -15.55 -0.15
CA GLY A 118 12.21 -14.84 0.96
C GLY A 118 12.45 -13.41 0.52
N PHE A 119 11.60 -12.50 0.98
CA PHE A 119 11.94 -11.09 1.02
C PHE A 119 13.11 -10.99 1.99
N GLN A 120 14.33 -11.03 1.46
CA GLN A 120 15.49 -10.50 2.17
C GLN A 120 15.24 -9.00 2.30
N THR A 121 14.52 -8.61 3.35
CA THR A 121 14.68 -7.27 3.89
C THR A 121 16.15 -7.19 4.25
N SER A 122 16.93 -6.52 3.40
CA SER A 122 18.24 -5.99 3.74
C SER A 122 18.01 -5.00 4.87
N THR A 123 17.83 -5.50 6.08
CA THR A 123 18.13 -4.73 7.27
C THR A 123 19.56 -4.31 7.07
N VAL A 124 19.79 -3.01 6.85
CA VAL A 124 21.12 -2.42 6.97
C VAL A 124 21.59 -2.79 8.37
N ARG A 125 22.33 -3.89 8.45
CA ARG A 125 22.98 -4.37 9.65
C ARG A 125 24.04 -3.31 9.90
N ARG A 126 23.78 -2.40 10.84
CA ARG A 126 24.66 -1.29 11.28
C ARG A 126 26.06 -1.71 11.74
N ASP A 127 26.40 -2.98 11.59
CA ASP A 127 27.55 -3.65 12.19
C ASP A 127 28.39 -4.42 11.15
N GLN A 128 28.22 -4.10 9.86
CA GLN A 128 29.21 -4.46 8.86
C GLN A 128 30.17 -3.28 8.72
N PRO A 129 31.45 -3.43 9.13
CA PRO A 129 32.49 -2.47 8.77
C PRO A 129 32.52 -2.38 7.25
N ILE A 130 32.29 -1.17 6.73
CA ILE A 130 32.43 -0.89 5.30
C ILE A 130 33.93 -0.75 5.07
N ASP A 131 34.54 -1.74 4.41
CA ASP A 131 35.93 -1.65 3.96
C ASP A 131 35.98 -0.64 2.82
N ALA A 132 36.53 0.55 3.10
CA ALA A 132 36.75 1.59 2.11
C ALA A 132 38.18 1.48 1.60
N GLU A 133 38.34 1.22 0.31
CA GLU A 133 39.64 1.40 -0.35
C GLU A 133 39.91 2.91 -0.46
N TYR A 134 40.98 3.37 0.19
CA TYR A 134 41.48 4.73 0.00
C TYR A 134 42.61 4.70 -1.03
N TYR A 135 42.61 5.67 -1.94
CA TYR A 135 43.77 5.93 -2.79
C TYR A 135 44.51 7.12 -2.20
N GLU A 136 45.75 6.93 -1.78
CA GLU A 136 46.59 8.02 -1.31
C GLU A 136 46.96 8.89 -2.51
N ILE A 137 46.47 10.13 -2.52
CA ILE A 137 46.86 11.09 -3.54
C ILE A 137 48.25 11.59 -3.15
N ASP A 138 49.27 11.03 -3.79
CA ASP A 138 50.66 11.41 -3.61
C ASP A 138 50.81 12.91 -3.87
N PRO A 139 51.18 13.74 -2.86
CA PRO A 139 51.47 15.13 -3.10
C PRO A 139 52.79 15.18 -3.88
N GLY A 140 52.70 15.36 -5.20
CA GLY A 140 53.87 15.57 -6.04
C GLY A 140 54.82 16.64 -5.49
N PRO A 141 56.11 16.63 -5.88
CA PRO A 141 57.13 17.49 -5.30
C PRO A 141 56.69 18.94 -5.18
N ARG A 142 56.76 19.47 -3.95
CA ARG A 142 56.34 20.82 -3.58
C ARG A 142 57.19 21.87 -4.29
N ASP A 143 56.83 22.31 -5.50
CA ASP A 143 57.52 23.42 -6.15
C ASP A 143 56.65 24.35 -7.03
N SER A 144 55.32 24.29 -6.93
CA SER A 144 54.44 25.23 -7.63
C SER A 144 53.50 25.99 -6.70
N LEU A 145 54.06 26.56 -5.62
CA LEU A 145 53.48 27.71 -4.91
C LEU A 145 54.02 29.00 -5.55
N ARG A 146 53.65 29.26 -6.80
CA ARG A 146 53.74 30.60 -7.39
C ARG A 146 52.42 30.85 -8.11
N PRO A 147 51.60 31.84 -7.68
CA PRO A 147 50.32 32.08 -8.31
C PRO A 147 50.56 32.66 -9.70
N PRO A 148 50.14 32.01 -10.79
CA PRO A 148 50.09 32.67 -12.09
C PRO A 148 48.99 33.73 -12.00
N GLY A 149 49.37 34.96 -12.28
CA GLY A 149 48.45 36.10 -12.31
C GLY A 149 47.26 35.86 -13.24
N ASP A 150 46.19 36.56 -12.87
CA ASP A 150 44.95 36.78 -13.62
C ASP A 150 45.09 36.59 -15.14
N LEU A 151 44.43 35.54 -15.64
CA LEU A 151 43.94 35.47 -17.02
C LEU A 151 42.49 34.99 -17.02
N GLY A 152 41.58 35.91 -16.72
CA GLY A 152 40.35 36.12 -17.50
C GLY A 152 39.32 34.98 -17.57
N ARG A 153 38.50 34.81 -16.52
CA ARG A 153 37.16 34.23 -16.66
C ARG A 153 36.08 35.20 -16.16
N PRO A 154 34.98 35.40 -16.91
CA PRO A 154 33.95 36.38 -16.57
C PRO A 154 33.20 35.98 -15.30
N PRO A 155 32.60 36.94 -14.57
CA PRO A 155 31.89 36.65 -13.33
C PRO A 155 30.62 35.84 -13.63
N GLY A 156 30.71 34.52 -13.41
CA GLY A 156 29.56 33.62 -13.44
C GLY A 156 28.81 33.75 -12.12
N ASP A 157 27.73 34.53 -12.16
CA ASP A 157 26.73 34.75 -11.12
C ASP A 157 26.20 33.42 -10.56
N SER A 158 26.83 32.89 -9.51
CA SER A 158 26.27 31.80 -8.74
C SER A 158 25.28 32.39 -7.74
N GLY A 159 23.98 32.28 -8.05
CA GLY A 159 22.83 32.74 -7.26
C GLY A 159 22.65 32.11 -5.88
N TRP A 160 23.74 31.71 -5.22
CA TRP A 160 23.79 31.20 -3.86
C TRP A 160 23.80 32.31 -2.80
N THR A 161 23.85 33.58 -3.21
CA THR A 161 23.83 34.74 -2.30
C THR A 161 22.72 35.73 -2.68
N ARG A 162 21.46 35.32 -2.56
CA ARG A 162 20.35 36.27 -2.33
C ARG A 162 19.34 35.65 -1.36
N HIS A 163 19.49 36.05 -0.11
CA HIS A 163 18.38 36.20 0.83
C HIS A 163 17.80 37.61 0.65
#